data_AF-A0A937XQC2-F1
#
_entry.id   AF-A0A937XQC2-F1
#
_cell.length_a   1.000
_cell.length_b   1.000
_cell.length_c   1.000
_cell.angle_alpha   90.00
_cell.angle_beta   90.00
_cell.angle_gamma   90.00
#
_symmetry.space_group_name_H-M   'P 1'
#
loop_
_entity.id
_entity.type
_entity.pdbx_description
1 polymer ?
#
loop_
_entity_poly.entity_id
_entity_poly.type
_entity_poly.pdbx_seq_one_letter_code
_entity_poly.pdbx_strand_id
1 'polypeptide(L)'
;MAIRIRGGRMSKGSRLTAEKIHARLRHPVIDADGHWIEFGPLVREEMRRIGGDLALEGFTFFAALSEKNLLMTPAERLQRRVTMGPWFTQPAKNTRDRATAMMPRLMHERMDEFGLDFSVLYPSSGIATARIPDDSLRAHTCRTFNTFSAEYFAPYADRLTPAAMIPMATPEEAIAELEYAVKTLGLKVACLGSLIPRRVGGEGPNPSHPDLRDSSAGGVWYDMLGIDSAHDYDPVWKKCVELGVSPTFHTGTRGIGTRSSPTNFVYNHIGHFAAACEAVCKGLYIGGVTRRFPSLKFGFLEGGVGYACQLLADINGHWEKRNARSLAENNPKNVKRRELVALARHYGDPRIAQALAEPDAVYDTVTTIKGAFLTSGNRDLDDFAACRIKSREDVNALFVDNFYFGCEADDPMNAWAFSRRHNPGGARVRALFGSDVGHFDVQEMAGVLPEAYELVEHGLITDADFRDFMFTNPVTFYGEANPRFFEGTRVEKQASALLKAQAASAARKGKPSRRG
;
A
#
# COMPACT_ATOMS: atom_id res chain seq x y z
N MET A 1 33.43 32.69 -18.52
CA MET A 1 32.95 33.12 -17.20
C MET A 1 32.78 31.87 -16.35
N ALA A 2 33.81 31.52 -15.56
CA ALA A 2 33.87 30.28 -14.80
C ALA A 2 33.13 30.44 -13.47
N ILE A 3 32.05 29.67 -13.27
CA ILE A 3 31.38 29.59 -11.97
C ILE A 3 32.05 28.43 -11.19
N ARG A 4 32.91 28.81 -10.26
CA ARG A 4 33.40 27.95 -9.18
C ARG A 4 32.22 27.48 -8.35
N ILE A 5 31.89 26.20 -8.41
CA ILE A 5 31.03 25.55 -7.41
C ILE A 5 31.92 25.26 -6.19
N ARG A 6 31.90 26.17 -5.22
CA ARG A 6 32.45 25.96 -3.88
C ARG A 6 31.37 25.36 -2.99
N GLY A 7 31.72 24.28 -2.31
CA GLY A 7 31.26 23.98 -0.95
C GLY A 7 30.05 23.06 -0.87
N GLY A 8 30.29 21.86 -0.33
CA GLY A 8 29.24 21.01 0.19
C GLY A 8 28.38 21.77 1.19
N ARG A 9 27.06 21.74 0.96
CA ARG A 9 26.08 22.05 1.99
C ARG A 9 25.78 20.73 2.68
N MET A 10 26.15 20.63 3.95
CA MET A 10 25.41 19.80 4.89
C MET A 10 23.93 20.12 4.71
N SER A 11 23.08 19.10 4.59
CA SER A 11 21.65 19.32 4.73
C SER A 11 21.44 20.07 6.04
N LYS A 12 20.54 21.05 6.05
CA LYS A 12 20.05 21.59 7.32
C LYS A 12 19.08 20.57 7.90
N GLY A 13 19.56 19.36 8.18
CA GLY A 13 18.81 18.38 8.96
C GLY A 13 18.58 18.93 10.37
N SER A 14 17.59 18.37 11.05
CA SER A 14 17.42 18.51 12.51
C SER A 14 18.78 18.66 13.21
N ARG A 15 18.92 19.67 14.07
CA ARG A 15 20.18 19.90 14.84
C ARG A 15 20.47 18.77 15.84
N LEU A 16 19.54 17.82 15.99
CA LEU A 16 19.57 16.75 16.97
C LEU A 16 19.91 15.43 16.30
N THR A 17 20.83 14.69 16.90
CA THR A 17 21.14 13.31 16.50
C THR A 17 19.99 12.37 16.86
N ALA A 18 19.89 11.21 16.19
CA ALA A 18 18.90 10.19 16.51
C ALA A 18 18.91 9.82 18.01
N GLU A 19 20.09 9.62 18.59
CA GLU A 19 20.28 9.38 20.03
C GLU A 19 19.65 10.46 20.92
N LYS A 20 19.88 11.74 20.59
CA LYS A 20 19.34 12.87 21.38
C LYS A 20 17.83 12.99 21.25
N ILE A 21 17.27 12.67 20.09
CA ILE A 21 15.82 12.66 19.87
C ILE A 21 15.22 11.49 20.65
N HIS A 22 15.74 10.28 20.45
CA HIS A 22 15.27 9.06 21.12
C HIS A 22 15.27 9.22 22.64
N ALA A 23 16.34 9.78 23.23
CA ALA A 23 16.42 10.04 24.67
C ALA A 23 15.35 11.01 25.21
N ARG A 24 14.73 11.84 24.36
CA ARG A 24 13.62 12.75 24.74
C ARG A 24 12.26 12.10 24.62
N LEU A 25 12.12 11.05 23.82
CA LEU A 25 10.85 10.38 23.59
C LEU A 25 10.41 9.61 24.83
N ARG A 26 9.09 9.57 25.07
CA ARG A 26 8.47 8.80 26.16
C ARG A 26 7.83 7.51 25.68
N HIS A 27 8.19 7.09 24.48
CA HIS A 27 7.70 5.90 23.81
C HIS A 27 8.85 5.31 22.97
N PRO A 28 8.83 4.00 22.72
CA PRO A 28 9.72 3.39 21.74
C PRO A 28 9.49 3.92 20.32
N VAL A 29 10.43 3.66 19.42
CA VAL A 29 10.28 3.91 17.97
C VAL A 29 10.21 2.56 17.25
N ILE A 30 9.12 2.34 16.51
CA ILE A 30 8.90 1.15 15.70
C ILE A 30 8.94 1.55 14.23
N ASP A 31 9.89 0.97 13.52
CA ASP A 31 9.94 1.02 12.06
C ASP A 31 9.05 -0.10 11.50
N ALA A 32 8.02 0.27 10.75
CA ALA A 32 7.04 -0.65 10.19
C ALA A 32 7.34 -1.01 8.72
N ASP A 33 8.35 -0.39 8.11
CA ASP A 33 8.70 -0.56 6.70
C ASP A 33 10.19 -0.24 6.50
N GLY A 34 11.05 -1.06 7.13
CA GLY A 34 12.48 -1.07 6.84
C GLY A 34 12.79 -2.15 5.81
N HIS A 35 13.98 -2.10 5.19
CA HIS A 35 14.40 -3.12 4.23
C HIS A 35 15.66 -3.85 4.63
N TRP A 36 15.80 -5.04 4.07
CA TRP A 36 17.07 -5.72 3.97
C TRP A 36 17.38 -6.09 2.52
N ILE A 37 18.64 -5.91 2.16
CA ILE A 37 19.15 -6.11 0.82
C ILE A 37 19.81 -7.47 0.78
N GLU A 38 19.26 -8.38 -0.03
CA GLU A 38 19.75 -9.74 -0.07
C GLU A 38 21.12 -9.80 -0.73
N PHE A 39 22.11 -10.33 0.00
CA PHE A 39 23.43 -10.56 -0.57
C PHE A 39 23.37 -11.71 -1.58
N GLY A 40 23.43 -11.35 -2.86
CA GLY A 40 23.20 -12.24 -4.01
C GLY A 40 23.83 -13.63 -3.92
N PRO A 41 25.14 -13.78 -3.63
CA PRO A 41 25.76 -15.09 -3.51
C PRO A 41 25.12 -15.98 -2.43
N LEU A 42 24.90 -15.44 -1.23
CA LEU A 42 24.33 -16.20 -0.11
C LEU A 42 22.88 -16.61 -0.39
N VAL A 43 22.04 -15.67 -0.81
CA VAL A 43 20.62 -15.99 -1.07
C VAL A 43 20.49 -17.02 -2.20
N ARG A 44 21.32 -16.96 -3.25
CA ARG A 44 21.31 -17.96 -4.33
C ARG A 44 21.70 -19.35 -3.84
N GLU A 45 22.70 -19.43 -2.97
CA GLU A 45 23.10 -20.68 -2.33
C GLU A 45 21.97 -21.26 -1.48
N GLU A 46 21.33 -20.42 -0.66
CA GLU A 46 20.24 -20.82 0.23
C GLU A 46 18.97 -21.22 -0.52
N MET A 47 18.61 -20.50 -1.59
CA MET A 47 17.51 -20.90 -2.47
C MET A 47 17.76 -22.29 -3.07
N ARG A 48 18.99 -22.58 -3.52
CA ARG A 48 19.34 -23.90 -4.04
C ARG A 48 19.38 -24.97 -2.93
N ARG A 49 19.92 -24.64 -1.75
CA ARG A 49 20.03 -25.55 -0.61
C ARG A 49 18.65 -26.02 -0.11
N ILE A 50 17.71 -25.09 0.03
CA ILE A 50 16.39 -25.35 0.60
C ILE A 50 15.42 -25.84 -0.47
N GLY A 51 15.39 -25.17 -1.62
CA GLY A 51 14.37 -25.36 -2.67
C GLY A 51 14.90 -25.95 -3.98
N GLY A 52 16.20 -26.28 -4.09
CA GLY A 52 16.78 -26.81 -5.32
C GLY A 52 16.83 -25.79 -6.46
N ASP A 53 17.10 -26.28 -7.67
CA ASP A 53 17.30 -25.44 -8.85
C ASP A 53 16.05 -24.64 -9.24
N LEU A 54 14.85 -25.17 -8.97
CA LEU A 54 13.59 -24.48 -9.24
C LEU A 54 13.47 -23.18 -8.43
N ALA A 55 13.79 -23.21 -7.14
CA ALA A 55 13.72 -22.00 -6.32
C ALA A 55 14.79 -20.97 -6.71
N LEU A 56 15.97 -21.42 -7.13
CA LEU A 56 17.00 -20.53 -7.67
C LEU A 56 16.58 -19.86 -8.98
N GLU A 57 15.97 -20.64 -9.89
CA GLU A 57 15.43 -20.12 -11.15
C GLU A 57 14.40 -19.01 -10.87
N GLY A 58 13.43 -19.27 -10.00
CA GLY A 58 12.41 -18.30 -9.66
C GLY A 58 12.95 -17.04 -9.00
N PHE A 59 13.89 -17.18 -8.07
CA PHE A 59 14.50 -16.03 -7.40
C PHE A 59 15.30 -15.13 -8.37
N THR A 60 15.92 -15.73 -9.38
CA THR A 60 16.77 -15.00 -10.34
C THR A 60 16.01 -14.44 -11.55
N PHE A 61 14.73 -14.81 -11.71
CA PHE A 61 13.86 -14.37 -12.81
C PHE A 61 13.85 -12.85 -13.01
N PHE A 62 13.53 -12.08 -11.96
CA PHE A 62 13.41 -10.62 -12.07
C PHE A 62 14.77 -9.92 -12.23
N ALA A 63 15.85 -10.52 -11.72
CA ALA A 63 17.20 -10.00 -11.92
C ALA A 63 17.62 -10.12 -13.39
N ALA A 64 17.40 -11.29 -14.00
CA ALA A 64 17.68 -11.52 -15.43
C ALA A 64 16.84 -10.59 -16.33
N LEU A 65 15.58 -10.36 -15.96
CA LEU A 65 14.72 -9.44 -16.68
C LEU A 65 15.17 -7.98 -16.56
N SER A 66 15.56 -7.55 -15.36
CA SER A 66 16.08 -6.20 -15.12
C SER A 66 17.36 -5.95 -15.91
N GLU A 67 18.27 -6.92 -15.95
CA GLU A 67 19.49 -6.87 -16.75
C GLU A 67 19.18 -6.74 -18.25
N LYS A 68 18.31 -7.61 -18.79
CA LYS A 68 17.87 -7.56 -20.18
C LYS A 68 17.29 -6.19 -20.54
N ASN A 69 16.48 -5.62 -19.65
CA ASN A 69 15.93 -4.29 -19.85
C ASN A 69 17.03 -3.23 -19.88
N LEU A 70 17.92 -3.20 -18.87
CA LEU A 70 19.01 -2.23 -18.76
C LEU A 70 19.99 -2.26 -19.93
N LEU A 71 20.18 -3.41 -20.58
CA LEU A 71 21.00 -3.54 -21.78
C LEU A 71 20.37 -2.95 -23.06
N MET A 72 19.06 -2.67 -23.07
CA MET A 72 18.41 -2.06 -24.24
C MET A 72 18.79 -0.60 -24.43
N THR A 73 19.10 -0.23 -25.67
CA THR A 73 19.27 1.16 -26.09
C THR A 73 17.95 1.94 -25.99
N PRO A 74 17.98 3.28 -25.89
CA PRO A 74 16.77 4.09 -25.93
C PRO A 74 15.88 3.85 -27.17
N ALA A 75 16.49 3.57 -28.33
CA ALA A 75 15.76 3.28 -29.56
C ALA A 75 15.02 1.94 -29.49
N GLU A 76 15.67 0.89 -28.97
CA GLU A 76 15.04 -0.43 -28.77
C GLU A 76 13.91 -0.35 -27.74
N ARG A 77 14.11 0.37 -26.63
CA ARG A 77 13.06 0.61 -25.63
C ARG A 77 11.88 1.36 -26.24
N LEU A 78 12.14 2.39 -27.05
CA LEU A 78 11.09 3.14 -27.72
C LEU A 78 10.30 2.25 -28.70
N GLN A 79 11.00 1.46 -29.52
CA GLN A 79 10.40 0.55 -30.48
C GLN A 79 9.52 -0.51 -29.79
N ARG A 80 10.00 -1.08 -28.68
CA ARG A 80 9.31 -2.14 -27.93
C ARG A 80 8.37 -1.63 -26.84
N ARG A 81 8.34 -0.32 -26.61
CA ARG A 81 7.65 0.33 -25.49
C ARG A 81 8.03 -0.25 -24.12
N VAL A 82 9.29 -0.62 -23.96
CA VAL A 82 9.88 -1.07 -22.68
C VAL A 82 10.24 0.16 -21.85
N THR A 83 9.81 0.17 -20.60
CA THR A 83 10.06 1.31 -19.70
C THR A 83 11.51 1.33 -19.22
N MET A 84 12.04 2.51 -18.90
CA MET A 84 13.33 2.61 -18.22
C MET A 84 13.20 2.05 -16.80
N GLY A 85 13.93 0.97 -16.54
CA GLY A 85 13.97 0.30 -15.23
C GLY A 85 14.88 1.03 -14.23
N PRO A 86 14.88 0.60 -12.96
CA PRO A 86 15.79 1.12 -11.94
C PRO A 86 17.27 0.86 -12.25
N TRP A 87 18.15 1.82 -11.95
CA TRP A 87 19.60 1.65 -11.90
C TRP A 87 20.20 2.43 -10.72
N PHE A 88 21.29 1.93 -10.12
CA PHE A 88 21.90 2.51 -8.91
C PHE A 88 20.89 2.77 -7.77
N THR A 89 20.00 1.82 -7.50
CA THR A 89 18.90 1.95 -6.53
C THR A 89 19.32 1.90 -5.07
N GLN A 90 20.61 1.78 -4.80
CA GLN A 90 21.12 1.50 -3.47
C GLN A 90 22.29 2.42 -3.14
N PRO A 91 22.32 3.03 -1.94
CA PRO A 91 23.44 3.85 -1.51
C PRO A 91 24.72 3.02 -1.44
N ALA A 92 25.77 3.49 -2.11
CA ALA A 92 27.06 2.80 -2.17
C ALA A 92 28.20 3.56 -1.47
N LYS A 93 27.99 4.85 -1.12
CA LYS A 93 29.03 5.72 -0.56
C LYS A 93 29.35 5.38 0.90
N ASN A 94 28.32 5.19 1.72
CA ASN A 94 28.48 4.74 3.10
C ASN A 94 28.46 3.20 3.12
N THR A 95 29.65 2.59 3.09
CA THR A 95 29.80 1.12 3.10
C THR A 95 29.23 0.48 4.36
N ARG A 96 29.27 1.16 5.51
CA ARG A 96 28.76 0.61 6.77
C ARG A 96 27.24 0.49 6.70
N ASP A 97 26.55 1.52 6.24
CA ASP A 97 25.09 1.50 6.07
C ASP A 97 24.67 0.48 5.02
N ARG A 98 25.38 0.43 3.89
CA ARG A 98 25.17 -0.60 2.87
C ARG A 98 25.29 -2.03 3.44
N ALA A 99 26.33 -2.30 4.23
CA ALA A 99 26.52 -3.60 4.89
C ALA A 99 25.44 -3.87 5.95
N THR A 100 24.93 -2.82 6.59
CA THR A 100 23.89 -2.92 7.63
C THR A 100 22.58 -3.43 7.06
N ALA A 101 22.16 -2.90 5.91
CA ALA A 101 20.98 -3.40 5.20
C ALA A 101 21.17 -4.86 4.72
N MET A 102 22.41 -5.34 4.55
CA MET A 102 22.67 -6.71 4.07
C MET A 102 22.79 -7.75 5.18
N MET A 103 23.18 -7.33 6.38
CA MET A 103 23.60 -8.23 7.46
C MET A 103 22.71 -8.00 8.68
N PRO A 104 21.74 -8.88 8.98
CA PRO A 104 20.80 -8.72 10.09
C PRO A 104 21.46 -8.49 11.45
N ARG A 105 22.60 -9.14 11.68
CA ARG A 105 23.40 -8.90 12.89
C ARG A 105 23.84 -7.45 13.02
N LEU A 106 24.38 -6.88 11.93
CA LEU A 106 24.85 -5.51 11.93
C LEU A 106 23.69 -4.53 12.02
N MET A 107 22.56 -4.81 11.35
CA MET A 107 21.32 -4.06 11.55
C MET A 107 20.93 -4.06 13.04
N HIS A 108 20.81 -5.23 13.66
CA HIS A 108 20.45 -5.39 15.06
C HIS A 108 21.36 -4.61 16.03
N GLU A 109 22.68 -4.70 15.84
CA GLU A 109 23.68 -4.00 16.66
C GLU A 109 23.63 -2.47 16.48
N ARG A 110 23.21 -1.98 15.29
CA ARG A 110 23.21 -0.55 14.95
C ARG A 110 21.88 0.16 15.14
N MET A 111 20.79 -0.56 15.44
CA MET A 111 19.46 0.03 15.63
C MET A 111 19.45 1.24 16.61
N ASP A 112 20.30 1.24 17.65
CA ASP A 112 20.42 2.38 18.57
C ASP A 112 21.04 3.63 17.91
N GLU A 113 21.93 3.47 16.91
CA GLU A 113 22.48 4.58 16.11
C GLU A 113 21.38 5.28 15.29
N PHE A 114 20.32 4.55 14.94
CA PHE A 114 19.18 5.04 14.16
C PHE A 114 18.03 5.53 15.06
N GLY A 115 18.15 5.32 16.38
CA GLY A 115 17.08 5.62 17.34
C GLY A 115 15.86 4.73 17.19
N LEU A 116 16.03 3.50 16.73
CA LEU A 116 14.96 2.53 16.51
C LEU A 116 14.99 1.42 17.58
N ASP A 117 13.82 1.06 18.13
CA ASP A 117 13.72 -0.01 19.15
C ASP A 117 13.30 -1.35 18.55
N PHE A 118 12.50 -1.35 17.49
CA PHE A 118 12.05 -2.53 16.76
C PHE A 118 11.82 -2.19 15.29
N SER A 119 12.16 -3.09 14.36
CA SER A 119 11.93 -2.91 12.92
C SER A 119 11.29 -4.15 12.29
N VAL A 120 10.29 -3.89 11.45
CA VAL A 120 9.73 -4.84 10.51
C VAL A 120 10.48 -4.68 9.19
N LEU A 121 11.09 -5.77 8.72
CA LEU A 121 11.97 -5.75 7.56
C LEU A 121 11.34 -6.46 6.36
N TYR A 122 11.14 -5.70 5.29
CA TYR A 122 10.73 -6.20 4.00
C TYR A 122 11.95 -6.54 3.14
N PRO A 123 11.89 -7.60 2.31
CA PRO A 123 12.98 -7.98 1.42
C PRO A 123 13.00 -7.11 0.15
N SER A 124 14.13 -6.56 -0.27
CA SER A 124 14.18 -5.73 -1.48
C SER A 124 13.91 -6.53 -2.77
N SER A 125 14.64 -7.62 -3.00
CA SER A 125 14.48 -8.46 -4.20
C SER A 125 13.40 -9.52 -3.98
N GLY A 126 13.31 -10.04 -2.75
CA GLY A 126 12.37 -11.07 -2.34
C GLY A 126 10.91 -10.67 -2.46
N ILE A 127 10.57 -9.37 -2.39
CA ILE A 127 9.20 -8.87 -2.67
C ILE A 127 8.67 -9.39 -4.02
N ALA A 128 9.55 -9.57 -5.00
CA ALA A 128 9.14 -10.00 -6.33
C ALA A 128 8.76 -11.50 -6.40
N THR A 129 9.17 -12.33 -5.42
CA THR A 129 8.89 -13.78 -5.43
C THR A 129 7.40 -14.09 -5.45
N ALA A 130 6.57 -13.34 -4.73
CA ALA A 130 5.11 -13.46 -4.71
C ALA A 130 4.43 -13.08 -6.03
N ARG A 131 5.17 -12.58 -7.02
CA ARG A 131 4.66 -12.08 -8.32
C ARG A 131 5.25 -12.79 -9.53
N ILE A 132 5.99 -13.89 -9.32
CA ILE A 132 6.49 -14.73 -10.40
C ILE A 132 5.31 -15.23 -11.26
N PRO A 133 5.37 -15.13 -12.60
CA PRO A 133 4.25 -15.52 -13.47
C PRO A 133 3.88 -16.99 -13.41
N ASP A 134 4.88 -17.88 -13.42
CA ASP A 134 4.66 -19.32 -13.38
C ASP A 134 4.18 -19.74 -12.00
N ASP A 135 3.06 -20.46 -11.95
CA ASP A 135 2.39 -20.80 -10.70
C ASP A 135 3.23 -21.73 -9.82
N SER A 136 3.86 -22.75 -10.43
CA SER A 136 4.69 -23.71 -9.70
C SER A 136 5.97 -23.07 -9.17
N LEU A 137 6.60 -22.24 -10.01
CA LEU A 137 7.81 -21.52 -9.70
C LEU A 137 7.57 -20.49 -8.61
N ARG A 138 6.46 -19.74 -8.69
CA ARG A 138 6.07 -18.73 -7.71
C ARG A 138 5.88 -19.34 -6.32
N ALA A 139 4.98 -20.31 -6.19
CA ALA A 139 4.67 -20.90 -4.90
C ALA A 139 5.92 -21.52 -4.24
N HIS A 140 6.70 -22.27 -5.01
CA HIS A 140 7.91 -22.94 -4.53
C HIS A 140 9.02 -21.97 -4.12
N THR A 141 9.28 -20.96 -4.95
CA THR A 141 10.29 -19.93 -4.67
C THR A 141 9.89 -19.08 -3.47
N CYS A 142 8.63 -18.67 -3.39
CA CYS A 142 8.12 -17.84 -2.29
C CYS A 142 8.26 -18.57 -0.95
N ARG A 143 7.84 -19.84 -0.90
CA ARG A 143 8.00 -20.69 0.29
C ARG A 143 9.46 -20.85 0.70
N THR A 144 10.32 -21.16 -0.26
CA THR A 144 11.76 -21.33 -0.02
C THR A 144 12.39 -20.06 0.53
N PHE A 145 12.03 -18.90 -0.04
CA PHE A 145 12.53 -17.60 0.41
C PHE A 145 12.06 -17.29 1.84
N ASN A 146 10.80 -17.57 2.16
CA ASN A 146 10.26 -17.39 3.51
C ASN A 146 10.98 -18.27 4.54
N THR A 147 11.26 -19.54 4.20
CA THR A 147 12.03 -20.45 5.05
C THR A 147 13.43 -19.88 5.34
N PHE A 148 14.16 -19.47 4.29
CA PHE A 148 15.47 -18.83 4.46
C PHE A 148 15.38 -17.57 5.33
N SER A 149 14.42 -16.68 5.05
CA SER A 149 14.25 -15.44 5.78
C SER A 149 13.93 -15.68 7.26
N ALA A 150 13.11 -16.70 7.58
CA ALA A 150 12.82 -17.06 8.97
C ALA A 150 14.09 -17.54 9.69
N GLU A 151 14.87 -18.44 9.07
CA GLU A 151 16.13 -18.94 9.62
C GLU A 151 17.16 -17.81 9.83
N TYR A 152 17.28 -16.91 8.85
CA TYR A 152 18.30 -15.87 8.83
C TYR A 152 18.09 -14.78 9.91
N PHE A 153 16.83 -14.48 10.23
CA PHE A 153 16.48 -13.46 11.21
C PHE A 153 16.16 -14.00 12.61
N ALA A 154 15.97 -15.31 12.79
CA ALA A 154 15.62 -15.91 14.09
C ALA A 154 16.51 -15.45 15.27
N PRO A 155 17.85 -15.30 15.14
CA PRO A 155 18.71 -14.86 16.24
C PRO A 155 18.51 -13.40 16.69
N TYR A 156 17.77 -12.58 15.92
CA TYR A 156 17.64 -11.13 16.13
C TYR A 156 16.19 -10.71 16.42
N ALA A 157 15.34 -11.68 16.77
CA ALA A 157 13.89 -11.52 16.91
C ALA A 157 13.46 -10.53 18.03
N ASP A 158 14.36 -10.18 18.94
CA ASP A 158 14.10 -9.20 20.00
C ASP A 158 13.98 -7.76 19.45
N ARG A 159 14.55 -7.48 18.26
CA ARG A 159 14.48 -6.17 17.60
C ARG A 159 14.03 -6.22 16.15
N LEU A 160 14.20 -7.33 15.45
CA LEU A 160 13.95 -7.43 14.01
C LEU A 160 12.93 -8.53 13.71
N THR A 161 11.98 -8.27 12.81
CA THR A 161 11.10 -9.32 12.27
C THR A 161 11.00 -9.20 10.75
N PRO A 162 11.28 -10.26 9.98
CA PRO A 162 11.09 -10.20 8.54
C PRO A 162 9.61 -10.37 8.18
N ALA A 163 9.21 -9.79 7.04
CA ALA A 163 7.91 -10.03 6.43
C ALA A 163 7.93 -11.29 5.56
N ALA A 164 6.94 -12.18 5.76
CA ALA A 164 6.70 -13.31 4.87
C ALA A 164 6.08 -12.82 3.56
N MET A 165 6.60 -13.26 2.42
CA MET A 165 6.01 -12.98 1.12
C MET A 165 4.86 -13.96 0.89
N ILE A 166 3.68 -13.46 0.52
CA ILE A 166 2.48 -14.27 0.30
C ILE A 166 2.03 -14.13 -1.16
N PRO A 167 2.11 -15.19 -1.97
CA PRO A 167 1.58 -15.17 -3.33
C PRO A 167 0.05 -15.16 -3.28
N MET A 168 -0.55 -14.36 -4.15
CA MET A 168 -1.99 -14.07 -4.12
C MET A 168 -2.68 -14.43 -5.44
N ALA A 169 -2.11 -15.33 -6.26
CA ALA A 169 -2.72 -15.63 -7.56
C ALA A 169 -4.07 -16.33 -7.41
N THR A 170 -4.22 -17.22 -6.43
CA THR A 170 -5.51 -17.75 -5.98
C THR A 170 -5.65 -17.69 -4.46
N PRO A 171 -6.88 -17.74 -3.90
CA PRO A 171 -7.10 -17.80 -2.46
C PRO A 171 -6.45 -19.01 -1.78
N GLU A 172 -6.45 -20.18 -2.44
CA GLU A 172 -5.88 -21.42 -1.90
C GLU A 172 -4.36 -21.32 -1.75
N GLU A 173 -3.68 -20.76 -2.75
CA GLU A 173 -2.23 -20.52 -2.72
C GLU A 173 -1.86 -19.58 -1.56
N ALA A 174 -2.61 -18.48 -1.42
CA ALA A 174 -2.41 -17.50 -0.35
C ALA A 174 -2.60 -18.10 1.04
N ILE A 175 -3.68 -18.85 1.24
CA ILE A 175 -3.99 -19.50 2.52
C ILE A 175 -2.91 -20.51 2.89
N ALA A 176 -2.49 -21.34 1.92
CA ALA A 176 -1.47 -22.36 2.14
C ALA A 176 -0.14 -21.72 2.58
N GLU A 177 0.25 -20.59 2.00
CA GLU A 177 1.47 -19.90 2.37
C GLU A 177 1.35 -19.12 3.68
N LEU A 178 0.20 -18.48 3.95
CA LEU A 178 -0.08 -17.86 5.24
C LEU A 178 0.01 -18.87 6.38
N GLU A 179 -0.59 -20.05 6.22
CA GLU A 179 -0.53 -21.09 7.24
C GLU A 179 0.89 -21.61 7.44
N TYR A 180 1.66 -21.82 6.37
CA TYR A 180 3.05 -22.23 6.47
C TYR A 180 3.91 -21.19 7.18
N ALA A 181 3.83 -19.92 6.75
CA ALA A 181 4.58 -18.82 7.33
C ALA A 181 4.30 -18.66 8.83
N VAL A 182 3.03 -18.71 9.24
CA VAL A 182 2.65 -18.49 10.64
C VAL A 182 2.82 -19.75 11.49
N LYS A 183 2.25 -20.88 11.07
CA LYS A 183 2.18 -22.10 11.90
C LYS A 183 3.48 -22.92 11.85
N THR A 184 4.24 -22.85 10.76
CA THR A 184 5.49 -23.61 10.61
C THR A 184 6.72 -22.75 10.88
N LEU A 185 6.80 -21.55 10.29
CA LEU A 185 7.98 -20.69 10.44
C LEU A 185 7.90 -19.75 11.65
N GLY A 186 6.72 -19.54 12.22
CA GLY A 186 6.52 -18.60 13.33
C GLY A 186 6.61 -17.13 12.92
N LEU A 187 6.57 -16.83 11.61
CA LEU A 187 6.55 -15.46 11.11
C LEU A 187 5.22 -14.78 11.46
N LYS A 188 5.29 -13.50 11.79
CA LYS A 188 4.15 -12.71 12.30
C LYS A 188 3.76 -11.53 11.42
N VAL A 189 4.50 -11.29 10.34
CA VAL A 189 4.24 -10.22 9.36
C VAL A 189 4.08 -10.86 7.97
N ALA A 190 3.12 -10.38 7.18
CA ALA A 190 2.87 -10.87 5.84
C ALA A 190 2.73 -9.72 4.82
N CYS A 191 3.54 -9.79 3.76
CA CYS A 191 3.43 -8.95 2.56
C CYS A 191 2.67 -9.73 1.47
N LEU A 192 1.46 -9.32 1.17
CA LEU A 192 0.61 -9.95 0.18
C LEU A 192 0.87 -9.34 -1.20
N GLY A 193 1.00 -10.21 -2.20
CA GLY A 193 1.01 -9.78 -3.60
C GLY A 193 -0.28 -9.01 -3.93
N SER A 194 -0.17 -7.91 -4.66
CA SER A 194 -1.33 -7.15 -5.15
C SER A 194 -1.16 -6.76 -6.60
N LEU A 195 -2.19 -6.15 -7.19
CA LEU A 195 -2.28 -5.91 -8.64
C LEU A 195 -2.01 -7.20 -9.41
N ILE A 196 -2.77 -8.25 -9.11
CA ILE A 196 -2.53 -9.55 -9.73
C ILE A 196 -2.91 -9.43 -11.20
N PRO A 197 -1.96 -9.57 -12.14
CA PRO A 197 -2.30 -9.50 -13.56
C PRO A 197 -3.30 -10.62 -13.87
N ARG A 198 -4.19 -10.40 -14.83
CA ARG A 198 -5.16 -11.39 -15.31
C ARG A 198 -5.31 -11.23 -16.81
N ARG A 199 -5.24 -12.33 -17.56
CA ARG A 199 -5.55 -12.31 -19.00
C ARG A 199 -7.03 -12.03 -19.22
N VAL A 200 -7.32 -11.13 -20.14
CA VAL A 200 -8.65 -11.02 -20.74
C VAL A 200 -8.83 -12.20 -21.71
N GLY A 201 -9.81 -13.07 -21.46
CA GLY A 201 -10.10 -14.23 -22.32
C GLY A 201 -9.62 -15.60 -21.81
N GLY A 202 -8.93 -15.67 -20.66
CA GLY A 202 -8.79 -16.89 -19.86
C GLY A 202 -7.79 -17.97 -20.33
N GLU A 203 -7.27 -17.94 -21.55
CA GLU A 203 -6.33 -18.96 -22.03
C GLU A 203 -4.85 -18.51 -21.97
N GLY A 204 -3.99 -19.35 -21.38
CA GLY A 204 -2.52 -19.19 -21.34
C GLY A 204 -1.94 -18.62 -20.02
N PRO A 205 -0.61 -18.74 -19.81
CA PRO A 205 0.06 -18.29 -18.59
C PRO A 205 -0.07 -16.77 -18.41
N ASN A 206 -0.40 -16.33 -17.20
CA ASN A 206 -0.66 -14.94 -16.85
C ASN A 206 0.47 -13.99 -17.34
N PRO A 207 0.20 -12.84 -17.99
CA PRO A 207 1.22 -11.99 -18.55
C PRO A 207 1.73 -11.09 -17.42
N SER A 208 2.47 -11.66 -16.49
CA SER A 208 3.08 -10.90 -15.40
C SER A 208 4.39 -10.25 -15.87
N HIS A 209 4.33 -9.46 -16.95
CA HIS A 209 5.26 -8.35 -17.12
C HIS A 209 4.80 -7.31 -18.16
N PRO A 210 4.99 -6.00 -17.91
CA PRO A 210 4.86 -4.96 -18.94
C PRO A 210 5.74 -5.18 -20.19
N ASP A 211 6.80 -5.97 -20.09
CA ASP A 211 7.71 -6.29 -21.23
C ASP A 211 7.35 -7.58 -21.99
N LEU A 212 6.27 -8.26 -21.57
CA LEU A 212 5.62 -9.32 -22.35
C LEU A 212 4.31 -8.83 -22.99
N ARG A 213 4.11 -7.51 -23.09
CA ARG A 213 3.18 -6.92 -24.06
C ARG A 213 3.74 -7.09 -25.47
N ASP A 214 3.93 -8.33 -25.89
CA ASP A 214 3.56 -8.63 -27.26
C ASP A 214 2.08 -8.25 -27.34
N SER A 215 1.79 -7.19 -28.09
CA SER A 215 0.43 -6.74 -28.38
C SER A 215 -0.46 -7.83 -28.99
N SER A 216 0.11 -9.00 -29.34
CA SER A 216 -0.61 -10.21 -29.75
C SER A 216 -1.23 -11.03 -28.59
N ALA A 217 -0.80 -10.84 -27.33
CA ALA A 217 -1.10 -11.76 -26.21
C ALA A 217 -2.48 -11.55 -25.52
N GLY A 218 -3.34 -10.71 -26.08
CA GLY A 218 -4.61 -10.32 -25.45
C GLY A 218 -4.44 -9.25 -24.36
N GLY A 219 -5.56 -8.67 -23.90
CA GLY A 219 -5.55 -7.65 -22.86
C GLY A 219 -5.16 -8.19 -21.48
N VAL A 220 -4.58 -7.32 -20.63
CA VAL A 220 -4.34 -7.61 -19.21
C VAL A 220 -5.14 -6.64 -18.38
N TRP A 221 -5.86 -7.16 -17.39
CA TRP A 221 -6.41 -6.36 -16.32
C TRP A 221 -5.73 -6.74 -15.00
N TYR A 222 -5.77 -5.85 -14.01
CA TYR A 222 -5.13 -6.07 -12.72
C TYR A 222 -6.21 -6.23 -11.66
N ASP A 223 -6.15 -7.35 -10.95
CA ASP A 223 -7.08 -7.74 -9.91
C ASP A 223 -6.70 -7.07 -8.57
N MET A 224 -7.69 -6.43 -7.97
CA MET A 224 -7.57 -5.62 -6.76
C MET A 224 -7.94 -6.40 -5.49
N LEU A 225 -8.23 -7.70 -5.60
CA LEU A 225 -8.51 -8.61 -4.49
C LEU A 225 -9.79 -8.27 -3.69
N GLY A 226 -10.64 -7.41 -4.26
CA GLY A 226 -11.87 -6.92 -3.66
C GLY A 226 -13.00 -6.89 -4.69
N ILE A 227 -13.50 -5.69 -5.01
CA ILE A 227 -14.49 -5.54 -6.07
C ILE A 227 -14.00 -6.13 -7.40
N ASP A 228 -14.90 -6.85 -8.10
CA ASP A 228 -14.70 -7.46 -9.42
C ASP A 228 -13.50 -8.42 -9.54
N SER A 229 -12.98 -8.89 -8.40
CA SER A 229 -11.89 -9.86 -8.36
C SER A 229 -12.25 -11.17 -9.08
N ALA A 230 -11.26 -11.81 -9.72
CA ALA A 230 -11.47 -13.06 -10.44
C ALA A 230 -11.82 -14.22 -9.49
N HIS A 231 -11.40 -14.10 -8.23
CA HIS A 231 -11.65 -15.07 -7.16
C HIS A 231 -12.26 -14.38 -5.95
N ASP A 232 -12.95 -15.15 -5.12
CA ASP A 232 -13.37 -14.69 -3.80
C ASP A 232 -12.20 -14.78 -2.80
N TYR A 233 -11.71 -13.63 -2.34
CA TYR A 233 -10.61 -13.54 -1.35
C TYR A 233 -11.10 -13.45 0.10
N ASP A 234 -12.41 -13.45 0.37
CA ASP A 234 -12.94 -13.48 1.74
C ASP A 234 -12.38 -14.64 2.59
N PRO A 235 -12.14 -15.86 2.05
CA PRO A 235 -11.45 -16.92 2.77
C PRO A 235 -10.03 -16.55 3.22
N VAL A 236 -9.29 -15.76 2.43
CA VAL A 236 -7.96 -15.26 2.79
C VAL A 236 -8.06 -14.26 3.94
N TRP A 237 -8.99 -13.30 3.87
CA TRP A 237 -9.22 -12.33 4.93
C TRP A 237 -9.62 -12.99 6.25
N LYS A 238 -10.49 -14.01 6.17
CA LYS A 238 -10.84 -14.84 7.32
C LYS A 238 -9.62 -15.55 7.90
N LYS A 239 -8.74 -16.08 7.04
CA LYS A 239 -7.51 -16.74 7.47
C LYS A 239 -6.53 -15.76 8.14
N CYS A 240 -6.39 -14.53 7.63
CA CYS A 240 -5.60 -13.49 8.29
C CYS A 240 -6.11 -13.19 9.71
N VAL A 241 -7.43 -13.10 9.91
CA VAL A 241 -8.04 -12.96 11.24
C VAL A 241 -7.75 -14.17 12.14
N GLU A 242 -7.91 -15.40 11.63
CA GLU A 242 -7.62 -16.63 12.37
C GLU A 242 -6.17 -16.71 12.84
N LEU A 243 -5.23 -16.31 11.98
CA LEU A 243 -3.79 -16.37 12.24
C LEU A 243 -3.26 -15.15 13.02
N GLY A 244 -4.09 -14.11 13.22
CA GLY A 244 -3.66 -12.87 13.85
C GLY A 244 -2.65 -12.08 13.02
N VAL A 245 -2.80 -12.09 11.69
CA VAL A 245 -1.91 -11.38 10.77
C VAL A 245 -2.64 -10.21 10.15
N SER A 246 -2.02 -9.03 10.19
CA SER A 246 -2.45 -7.85 9.45
C SER A 246 -1.84 -7.86 8.04
N PRO A 247 -2.64 -7.94 6.96
CA PRO A 247 -2.15 -7.88 5.60
C PRO A 247 -1.38 -6.59 5.32
N THR A 248 -0.21 -6.69 4.68
CA THR A 248 0.49 -5.53 4.13
C THR A 248 0.68 -5.67 2.63
N PHE A 249 0.67 -4.56 1.89
CA PHE A 249 0.86 -4.53 0.44
C PHE A 249 2.04 -3.64 0.07
N HIS A 250 2.99 -4.23 -0.64
CA HIS A 250 4.22 -3.59 -1.09
C HIS A 250 4.46 -3.88 -2.57
N THR A 251 3.65 -3.25 -3.43
CA THR A 251 3.64 -3.49 -4.88
C THR A 251 3.68 -2.14 -5.59
N GLY A 252 4.48 -2.02 -6.66
CA GLY A 252 4.59 -0.79 -7.43
C GLY A 252 4.01 -0.89 -8.85
N THR A 253 3.56 0.23 -9.42
CA THR A 253 2.97 0.31 -10.78
C THR A 253 3.94 0.72 -11.90
N ARG A 254 5.27 0.53 -11.76
CA ARG A 254 6.22 0.83 -12.84
C ARG A 254 5.88 -0.03 -14.06
N GLY A 255 5.75 0.58 -15.24
CA GLY A 255 5.28 -0.13 -16.45
C GLY A 255 3.77 -0.31 -16.57
N ILE A 256 2.99 0.15 -15.60
CA ILE A 256 1.52 0.08 -15.61
C ILE A 256 0.94 1.48 -15.84
N GLY A 257 -0.09 1.57 -16.69
CA GLY A 257 -0.78 2.83 -17.00
C GLY A 257 0.15 3.88 -17.62
N THR A 258 0.18 5.07 -17.02
CA THR A 258 0.94 6.23 -17.51
C THR A 258 2.43 6.20 -17.16
N ARG A 259 2.90 5.20 -16.41
CA ARG A 259 4.28 5.06 -15.90
C ARG A 259 5.17 4.31 -16.87
N SER A 260 5.23 4.83 -18.10
CA SER A 260 5.75 4.10 -19.25
C SER A 260 6.87 4.81 -20.02
N SER A 261 7.61 5.71 -19.36
CA SER A 261 8.73 6.40 -20.00
C SER A 261 9.86 5.42 -20.34
N PRO A 262 10.29 5.35 -21.62
CA PRO A 262 11.39 4.48 -22.03
C PRO A 262 12.77 5.02 -21.63
N THR A 263 12.86 6.27 -21.17
CA THR A 263 14.13 6.96 -20.93
C THR A 263 14.27 7.56 -19.53
N ASN A 264 13.20 7.59 -18.73
CA ASN A 264 13.21 8.27 -17.43
C ASN A 264 12.63 7.38 -16.32
N PHE A 265 13.50 6.85 -15.46
CA PHE A 265 13.10 6.06 -14.30
C PHE A 265 12.31 6.88 -13.29
N VAL A 266 12.70 8.13 -13.02
CA VAL A 266 12.04 8.99 -12.02
C VAL A 266 10.58 9.23 -12.40
N TYR A 267 10.28 9.46 -13.68
CA TYR A 267 8.90 9.55 -14.18
C TYR A 267 8.12 8.25 -13.92
N ASN A 268 8.75 7.09 -14.07
CA ASN A 268 8.14 5.81 -13.78
C ASN A 268 8.00 5.56 -12.26
N HIS A 269 8.90 6.12 -11.45
CA HIS A 269 9.00 5.92 -10.01
C HIS A 269 8.04 6.80 -9.21
N ILE A 270 8.02 8.12 -9.42
CA ILE A 270 7.28 9.05 -8.55
C ILE A 270 5.80 8.64 -8.39
N GLY A 271 5.37 8.31 -7.17
CA GLY A 271 4.01 7.92 -6.83
C GLY A 271 3.59 6.52 -7.28
N HIS A 272 4.52 5.65 -7.68
CA HIS A 272 4.18 4.31 -8.19
C HIS A 272 3.65 3.36 -7.11
N PHE A 273 4.12 3.47 -5.86
CA PHE A 273 3.55 2.76 -4.72
C PHE A 273 2.20 3.35 -4.31
N ALA A 274 2.10 4.68 -4.24
CA ALA A 274 0.84 5.38 -3.98
C ALA A 274 -0.28 4.94 -4.94
N ALA A 275 0.00 4.88 -6.24
CA ALA A 275 -0.98 4.45 -7.25
C ALA A 275 -1.39 2.98 -7.12
N ALA A 276 -0.45 2.09 -6.77
CA ALA A 276 -0.76 0.68 -6.52
C ALA A 276 -1.67 0.52 -5.30
N CYS A 277 -1.26 1.17 -4.20
CA CYS A 277 -1.95 1.09 -2.93
C CYS A 277 -3.33 1.74 -2.98
N GLU A 278 -3.48 2.87 -3.68
CA GLU A 278 -4.76 3.53 -3.93
C GLU A 278 -5.75 2.56 -4.58
N ALA A 279 -5.31 1.85 -5.64
CA ALA A 279 -6.17 0.94 -6.39
C ALA A 279 -6.66 -0.24 -5.53
N VAL A 280 -5.76 -0.86 -4.74
CA VAL A 280 -6.09 -1.98 -3.84
C VAL A 280 -6.95 -1.51 -2.68
N CYS A 281 -6.57 -0.41 -2.01
CA CYS A 281 -7.32 0.18 -0.89
C CYS A 281 -8.76 0.50 -1.30
N LYS A 282 -8.93 1.18 -2.45
CA LYS A 282 -10.24 1.47 -3.03
C LYS A 282 -11.00 0.20 -3.40
N GLY A 283 -10.33 -0.79 -4.00
CA GLY A 283 -10.95 -2.06 -4.38
C GLY A 283 -11.49 -2.85 -3.17
N LEU A 284 -10.73 -2.91 -2.07
CA LEU A 284 -11.16 -3.52 -0.81
C LEU A 284 -12.30 -2.74 -0.16
N TYR A 285 -12.23 -1.40 -0.14
CA TYR A 285 -13.25 -0.55 0.43
C TYR A 285 -14.58 -0.67 -0.32
N ILE A 286 -14.60 -0.38 -1.62
CA ILE A 286 -15.81 -0.42 -2.46
C ILE A 286 -16.35 -1.84 -2.55
N GLY A 287 -15.47 -2.85 -2.58
CA GLY A 287 -15.84 -4.26 -2.51
C GLY A 287 -16.48 -4.67 -1.18
N GLY A 288 -16.56 -3.79 -0.18
CA GLY A 288 -17.20 -4.03 1.12
C GLY A 288 -16.39 -4.90 2.08
N VAL A 289 -15.09 -5.11 1.82
CA VAL A 289 -14.24 -5.99 2.64
C VAL A 289 -14.12 -5.43 4.07
N THR A 290 -13.91 -4.13 4.23
CA THR A 290 -13.82 -3.49 5.56
C THR A 290 -15.12 -3.60 6.36
N ARG A 291 -16.28 -3.67 5.68
CA ARG A 291 -17.57 -3.93 6.31
C ARG A 291 -17.71 -5.38 6.76
N ARG A 292 -17.23 -6.35 5.98
CA ARG A 292 -17.29 -7.79 6.30
C ARG A 292 -16.26 -8.20 7.35
N PHE A 293 -15.09 -7.55 7.35
CA PHE A 293 -13.96 -7.82 8.25
C PHE A 293 -13.54 -6.58 9.05
N PRO A 294 -14.41 -6.02 9.91
CA PRO A 294 -14.14 -4.75 10.60
C PRO A 294 -12.97 -4.82 11.59
N SER A 295 -12.58 -6.01 12.03
CA SER A 295 -11.42 -6.22 12.90
C SER A 295 -10.08 -6.29 12.14
N LEU A 296 -10.10 -6.56 10.83
CA LEU A 296 -8.88 -6.77 10.04
C LEU A 296 -8.25 -5.43 9.65
N LYS A 297 -6.93 -5.32 9.84
CA LYS A 297 -6.16 -4.11 9.53
C LYS A 297 -5.29 -4.36 8.31
N PHE A 298 -5.36 -3.46 7.33
CA PHE A 298 -4.56 -3.53 6.11
C PHE A 298 -3.52 -2.39 6.09
N GLY A 299 -2.27 -2.74 5.80
CA GLY A 299 -1.16 -1.80 5.64
C GLY A 299 -0.80 -1.62 4.16
N PHE A 300 -0.55 -0.38 3.75
CA PHE A 300 -0.18 -0.02 2.38
C PHE A 300 1.14 0.75 2.40
N LEU A 301 2.21 0.14 1.89
CA LEU A 301 3.60 0.52 2.19
C LEU A 301 4.24 1.39 1.09
N GLU A 302 5.23 2.20 1.49
CA GLU A 302 5.97 3.19 0.66
C GLU A 302 5.13 4.17 -0.20
N GLY A 303 3.82 4.25 0.03
CA GLY A 303 2.92 5.12 -0.74
C GLY A 303 2.82 6.54 -0.19
N GLY A 304 3.25 6.76 1.06
CA GLY A 304 2.97 7.97 1.82
C GLY A 304 1.48 8.11 2.19
N VAL A 305 1.12 9.15 2.92
CA VAL A 305 -0.29 9.37 3.35
C VAL A 305 -1.09 10.29 2.44
N GLY A 306 -0.42 11.06 1.57
CA GLY A 306 -1.07 12.08 0.74
C GLY A 306 -2.23 11.53 -0.10
N TYR A 307 -2.01 10.41 -0.79
CA TYR A 307 -3.04 9.76 -1.59
C TYR A 307 -4.18 9.19 -0.73
N ALA A 308 -3.89 8.76 0.50
CA ALA A 308 -4.88 8.20 1.41
C ALA A 308 -5.85 9.27 1.93
N CYS A 309 -5.32 10.45 2.29
CA CYS A 309 -6.12 11.63 2.62
C CYS A 309 -7.01 12.05 1.46
N GLN A 310 -6.46 12.09 0.24
CA GLN A 310 -7.25 12.40 -0.96
C GLN A 310 -8.33 11.33 -1.21
N LEU A 311 -7.97 10.04 -1.15
CA LEU A 311 -8.90 8.94 -1.35
C LEU A 311 -10.06 8.98 -0.35
N LEU A 312 -9.79 9.27 0.93
CA LEU A 312 -10.85 9.44 1.94
C LEU A 312 -11.80 10.61 1.59
N ALA A 313 -11.25 11.73 1.12
CA ALA A 313 -12.05 12.87 0.67
C ALA A 313 -12.89 12.54 -0.56
N ASP A 314 -12.30 11.84 -1.53
CA ASP A 314 -12.97 11.39 -2.74
C ASP A 314 -14.09 10.41 -2.40
N ILE A 315 -13.86 9.40 -1.56
CA ILE A 315 -14.89 8.45 -1.12
C ILE A 315 -16.07 9.19 -0.45
N ASN A 316 -15.80 10.12 0.47
CA ASN A 316 -16.85 10.93 1.11
C ASN A 316 -17.65 11.73 0.07
N GLY A 317 -16.96 12.48 -0.78
CA GLY A 317 -17.59 13.34 -1.77
C GLY A 317 -18.35 12.58 -2.85
N HIS A 318 -17.93 11.35 -3.19
CA HIS A 318 -18.63 10.49 -4.14
C HIS A 318 -19.81 9.79 -3.48
N TRP A 319 -19.69 9.31 -2.24
CA TRP A 319 -20.82 8.69 -1.53
C TRP A 319 -22.00 9.67 -1.42
N GLU A 320 -21.75 10.95 -1.13
CA GLU A 320 -22.78 12.00 -1.10
C GLU A 320 -23.52 12.19 -2.44
N LYS A 321 -22.94 11.76 -3.57
CA LYS A 321 -23.50 11.96 -4.92
C LYS A 321 -23.94 10.67 -5.62
N ARG A 322 -23.41 9.52 -5.19
CA ARG A 322 -23.53 8.22 -5.88
C ARG A 322 -24.14 7.11 -5.01
N ASN A 323 -24.64 7.42 -3.81
CA ASN A 323 -25.50 6.50 -3.06
C ASN A 323 -26.89 6.36 -3.71
N ALA A 324 -27.65 5.33 -3.34
CA ALA A 324 -28.98 5.05 -3.91
C ALA A 324 -29.93 6.26 -3.94
N ARG A 325 -29.97 7.06 -2.86
CA ARG A 325 -30.83 8.26 -2.77
C ARG A 325 -30.40 9.32 -3.78
N SER A 326 -29.10 9.58 -3.88
CA SER A 326 -28.55 10.66 -4.71
C SER A 326 -28.57 10.28 -6.19
N LEU A 327 -28.40 9.00 -6.51
CA LEU A 327 -28.62 8.49 -7.85
C LEU A 327 -30.08 8.63 -8.30
N ALA A 328 -31.03 8.49 -7.37
CA ALA A 328 -32.44 8.72 -7.68
C ALA A 328 -32.67 10.17 -8.14
N GLU A 329 -31.95 11.16 -7.62
CA GLU A 329 -32.05 12.57 -8.07
C GLU A 329 -31.53 12.73 -9.52
N ASN A 330 -30.44 12.04 -9.86
CA ASN A 330 -29.80 12.07 -11.17
C ASN A 330 -30.50 11.20 -12.22
N ASN A 331 -31.61 10.55 -11.89
CA ASN A 331 -32.35 9.72 -12.83
C ASN A 331 -32.94 10.59 -13.97
N PRO A 332 -32.58 10.35 -15.25
CA PRO A 332 -33.08 11.16 -16.36
C PRO A 332 -34.62 11.20 -16.46
N LYS A 333 -35.33 10.22 -15.89
CA LYS A 333 -36.81 10.21 -15.82
C LYS A 333 -37.39 11.36 -14.98
N ASN A 334 -36.61 11.97 -14.12
CA ASN A 334 -37.08 13.08 -13.27
C ASN A 334 -37.18 14.41 -14.02
N VAL A 335 -36.60 14.51 -15.23
CA VAL A 335 -36.63 15.75 -16.01
C VAL A 335 -38.06 16.10 -16.41
N LYS A 336 -38.55 17.22 -15.89
CA LYS A 336 -39.88 17.76 -16.22
C LYS A 336 -39.83 18.45 -17.58
N ARG A 337 -40.00 17.65 -18.64
CA ARG A 337 -39.88 18.12 -20.04
C ARG A 337 -40.66 19.39 -20.37
N ARG A 338 -41.90 19.54 -19.87
CA ARG A 338 -42.73 20.74 -20.10
C ARG A 338 -42.08 22.01 -19.55
N GLU A 339 -41.52 21.91 -18.35
CA GLU A 339 -40.82 23.02 -17.68
C GLU A 339 -39.53 23.37 -18.44
N LEU A 340 -38.77 22.35 -18.85
CA LEU A 340 -37.55 22.54 -19.63
C LEU A 340 -37.83 23.20 -21.00
N VAL A 341 -38.91 22.82 -21.69
CA VAL A 341 -39.36 23.48 -22.93
C VAL A 341 -39.76 24.94 -22.68
N ALA A 342 -40.46 25.23 -21.57
CA ALA A 342 -40.83 26.61 -21.22
C ALA A 342 -39.61 27.49 -20.96
N LEU A 343 -38.62 26.98 -20.21
CA LEU A 343 -37.34 27.64 -20.00
C LEU A 343 -36.58 27.85 -21.31
N ALA A 344 -36.52 26.84 -22.18
CA ALA A 344 -35.88 26.95 -23.48
C ALA A 344 -36.54 28.00 -24.40
N ARG A 345 -37.87 28.14 -24.35
CA ARG A 345 -38.58 29.19 -25.10
C ARG A 345 -38.33 30.60 -24.54
N HIS A 346 -38.15 30.72 -23.23
CA HIS A 346 -37.98 32.01 -22.58
C HIS A 346 -36.53 32.50 -22.62
N TYR A 347 -35.56 31.61 -22.42
CA TYR A 347 -34.14 31.94 -22.25
C TYR A 347 -33.22 31.33 -23.32
N GLY A 348 -33.66 30.29 -24.03
CA GLY A 348 -32.82 29.49 -24.92
C GLY A 348 -32.87 29.92 -26.38
N ASP A 349 -31.97 29.33 -27.18
CA ASP A 349 -32.07 29.39 -28.64
C ASP A 349 -33.37 28.69 -29.09
N PRO A 350 -34.18 29.27 -30.00
CA PRO A 350 -35.43 28.67 -30.46
C PRO A 350 -35.28 27.23 -30.98
N ARG A 351 -34.10 26.88 -31.52
CA ARG A 351 -33.80 25.52 -31.99
C ARG A 351 -33.75 24.50 -30.84
N ILE A 352 -33.38 24.92 -29.63
CA ILE A 352 -33.40 24.06 -28.43
C ILE A 352 -34.85 23.75 -28.04
N ALA A 353 -35.72 24.76 -28.03
CA ALA A 353 -37.13 24.56 -27.72
C ALA A 353 -37.83 23.66 -28.76
N GLN A 354 -37.46 23.78 -30.04
CA GLN A 354 -37.93 22.91 -31.11
C GLN A 354 -37.45 21.46 -30.89
N ALA A 355 -36.15 21.26 -30.67
CA ALA A 355 -35.60 19.92 -30.44
C ALA A 355 -36.19 19.25 -29.19
N LEU A 356 -36.37 19.97 -28.08
CA LEU A 356 -36.99 19.45 -26.86
C LEU A 356 -38.48 19.11 -27.02
N ALA A 357 -39.15 19.62 -28.06
CA ALA A 357 -40.54 19.29 -28.38
C ALA A 357 -40.69 17.94 -29.12
N GLU A 358 -39.59 17.34 -29.59
CA GLU A 358 -39.62 16.03 -30.25
C GLU A 358 -39.76 14.86 -29.25
N PRO A 359 -40.61 13.84 -29.51
CA PRO A 359 -40.86 12.71 -28.60
C PRO A 359 -39.60 12.00 -28.08
N ASP A 360 -38.55 11.99 -28.88
CA ASP A 360 -37.23 11.38 -28.66
C ASP A 360 -36.12 12.43 -28.50
N ALA A 361 -36.44 13.57 -27.89
CA ALA A 361 -35.44 14.56 -27.50
C ALA A 361 -34.41 13.95 -26.52
N VAL A 362 -33.13 14.00 -26.90
CA VAL A 362 -32.00 13.64 -26.03
C VAL A 362 -31.58 14.89 -25.24
N TYR A 363 -31.45 14.77 -23.91
CA TYR A 363 -31.19 15.93 -23.03
C TYR A 363 -29.71 16.29 -22.88
N ASP A 364 -28.81 15.42 -23.33
CA ASP A 364 -27.36 15.65 -23.30
C ASP A 364 -26.70 15.09 -24.58
N THR A 365 -25.45 15.46 -24.82
CA THR A 365 -24.73 15.07 -26.04
C THR A 365 -23.98 13.74 -25.92
N VAL A 366 -23.97 13.12 -24.73
CA VAL A 366 -23.10 11.99 -24.41
C VAL A 366 -23.92 10.69 -24.29
N THR A 367 -25.19 10.79 -23.96
CA THR A 367 -26.08 9.70 -23.61
C THR A 367 -27.23 9.66 -24.60
N THR A 368 -27.23 8.67 -25.50
CA THR A 368 -28.43 8.43 -26.34
C THR A 368 -29.62 8.09 -25.43
N ILE A 369 -30.86 8.32 -25.87
CA ILE A 369 -32.06 7.90 -25.11
C ILE A 369 -32.01 6.42 -24.74
N LYS A 370 -31.46 5.58 -25.64
CA LYS A 370 -31.24 4.17 -25.35
C LYS A 370 -30.18 4.00 -24.27
N GLY A 371 -29.04 4.68 -24.37
CA GLY A 371 -27.92 4.62 -23.41
C GLY A 371 -28.23 5.16 -22.01
N ALA A 372 -29.10 6.16 -21.89
CA ALA A 372 -29.39 6.86 -20.62
C ALA A 372 -29.99 5.97 -19.53
N PHE A 373 -30.52 4.81 -19.92
CA PHE A 373 -31.10 3.81 -19.02
C PHE A 373 -30.40 2.45 -19.10
N LEU A 374 -29.34 2.33 -19.89
CA LEU A 374 -28.57 1.09 -20.01
C LEU A 374 -27.53 1.04 -18.90
N THR A 375 -27.85 0.29 -17.85
CA THR A 375 -26.89 -0.12 -16.80
C THR A 375 -26.31 -1.49 -17.10
N SER A 376 -26.51 -1.99 -18.33
CA SER A 376 -26.10 -3.32 -18.80
C SER A 376 -26.53 -4.47 -17.88
N GLY A 377 -27.69 -4.33 -17.22
CA GLY A 377 -28.22 -5.35 -16.31
C GLY A 377 -27.65 -5.30 -14.89
N ASN A 378 -26.90 -4.25 -14.52
CA ASN A 378 -26.53 -4.02 -13.14
C ASN A 378 -27.79 -3.85 -12.28
N ARG A 379 -28.00 -4.79 -11.36
CA ARG A 379 -29.21 -4.89 -10.51
C ARG A 379 -29.17 -3.92 -9.33
N ASP A 380 -27.97 -3.54 -8.90
CA ASP A 380 -27.78 -2.56 -7.83
C ASP A 380 -27.04 -1.35 -8.39
N LEU A 381 -27.74 -0.23 -8.47
CA LEU A 381 -27.17 1.00 -9.01
C LEU A 381 -26.35 1.76 -7.98
N ASP A 382 -26.49 1.45 -6.69
CA ASP A 382 -25.69 2.06 -5.63
C ASP A 382 -24.25 1.54 -5.70
N ASP A 383 -23.34 2.39 -6.16
CA ASP A 383 -21.90 2.06 -6.28
C ASP A 383 -21.28 1.67 -4.92
N PHE A 384 -21.94 2.00 -3.80
CA PHE A 384 -21.49 1.71 -2.43
C PHE A 384 -22.29 0.59 -1.75
N ALA A 385 -23.15 -0.13 -2.47
CA ALA A 385 -24.05 -1.15 -1.89
C ALA A 385 -23.33 -2.15 -0.98
N ALA A 386 -22.17 -2.66 -1.40
CA ALA A 386 -21.37 -3.62 -0.64
C ALA A 386 -20.82 -3.04 0.68
N CYS A 387 -20.62 -1.73 0.75
CA CYS A 387 -20.16 -1.03 1.97
C CYS A 387 -21.26 -0.91 3.02
N ARG A 388 -22.55 -0.91 2.60
CA ARG A 388 -23.72 -0.76 3.49
C ARG A 388 -23.61 0.48 4.39
N ILE A 389 -23.27 1.62 3.81
CA ILE A 389 -23.04 2.89 4.53
C ILE A 389 -24.38 3.51 4.91
N LYS A 390 -24.54 3.88 6.19
CA LYS A 390 -25.78 4.52 6.69
C LYS A 390 -25.63 6.00 7.00
N SER A 391 -24.40 6.46 7.18
CA SER A 391 -24.07 7.81 7.64
C SER A 391 -22.72 8.25 7.07
N ARG A 392 -22.40 9.53 7.18
CA ARG A 392 -21.07 10.05 6.79
C ARG A 392 -19.98 9.55 7.74
N GLU A 393 -20.34 9.35 9.00
CA GLU A 393 -19.46 8.79 10.02
C GLU A 393 -19.09 7.33 9.69
N ASP A 394 -20.02 6.55 9.13
CA ASP A 394 -19.77 5.19 8.66
C ASP A 394 -18.69 5.18 7.56
N VAL A 395 -18.69 6.17 6.65
CA VAL A 395 -17.69 6.28 5.57
C VAL A 395 -16.29 6.35 6.18
N ASN A 396 -16.10 7.27 7.13
CA ASN A 396 -14.83 7.47 7.78
C ASN A 396 -14.44 6.23 8.60
N ALA A 397 -15.36 5.65 9.38
CA ALA A 397 -15.08 4.50 10.23
C ALA A 397 -14.61 3.29 9.41
N LEU A 398 -15.30 2.95 8.32
CA LEU A 398 -14.92 1.85 7.42
C LEU A 398 -13.55 2.03 6.76
N PHE A 399 -13.01 3.25 6.75
CA PHE A 399 -11.70 3.56 6.22
C PHE A 399 -10.64 3.61 7.32
N VAL A 400 -10.80 4.50 8.31
CA VAL A 400 -9.77 4.79 9.33
C VAL A 400 -9.59 3.70 10.37
N ASP A 401 -10.60 2.86 10.58
CA ASP A 401 -10.50 1.75 11.53
C ASP A 401 -9.77 0.55 10.90
N ASN A 402 -9.70 0.46 9.57
CA ASN A 402 -9.16 -0.69 8.85
C ASN A 402 -7.84 -0.41 8.13
N PHE A 403 -7.57 0.82 7.68
CA PHE A 403 -6.45 1.11 6.80
C PHE A 403 -5.33 1.91 7.45
N TYR A 404 -4.10 1.47 7.17
CA TYR A 404 -2.83 2.02 7.64
C TYR A 404 -1.89 2.25 6.46
N PHE A 405 -1.09 3.31 6.53
CA PHE A 405 -0.32 3.82 5.38
C PHE A 405 1.14 4.02 5.76
N GLY A 406 2.05 3.26 5.14
CA GLY A 406 3.49 3.39 5.28
C GLY A 406 3.99 4.70 4.70
N CYS A 407 4.80 5.40 5.47
CA CYS A 407 5.22 6.77 5.20
C CYS A 407 6.69 6.94 5.52
N GLU A 408 7.44 7.46 4.56
CA GLU A 408 8.87 7.73 4.71
C GLU A 408 9.15 8.85 5.70
N ALA A 409 10.34 8.79 6.29
CA ALA A 409 10.83 9.73 7.27
C ALA A 409 10.78 11.18 6.80
N ASP A 410 11.18 11.44 5.56
CA ASP A 410 11.42 12.78 5.03
C ASP A 410 10.18 13.42 4.37
N ASP A 411 9.03 12.74 4.35
CA ASP A 411 7.81 13.25 3.70
C ASP A 411 7.06 14.27 4.60
N PRO A 412 7.05 15.58 4.27
CA PRO A 412 6.31 16.57 5.02
C PRO A 412 4.78 16.36 4.96
N MET A 413 4.27 15.63 3.96
CA MET A 413 2.84 15.34 3.82
C MET A 413 2.33 14.39 4.90
N ASN A 414 3.21 13.71 5.65
CA ASN A 414 2.85 12.89 6.81
C ASN A 414 2.00 13.66 7.83
N ALA A 415 2.19 14.98 7.92
CA ALA A 415 1.37 15.85 8.76
C ALA A 415 -0.14 15.85 8.41
N TRP A 416 -0.50 15.55 7.17
CA TRP A 416 -1.89 15.51 6.72
C TRP A 416 -2.66 14.35 7.34
N ALA A 417 -1.97 13.25 7.71
CA ALA A 417 -2.58 12.13 8.43
C ALA A 417 -3.29 12.59 9.72
N PHE A 418 -2.67 13.55 10.40
CA PHE A 418 -3.08 14.03 11.72
C PHE A 418 -3.96 15.28 11.67
N SER A 419 -4.16 15.85 10.48
CA SER A 419 -4.84 17.13 10.32
C SER A 419 -6.37 17.01 10.37
N ARG A 420 -6.95 17.34 11.54
CA ARG A 420 -8.40 17.40 11.73
C ARG A 420 -9.09 18.51 10.93
N ARG A 421 -8.34 19.47 10.39
CA ARG A 421 -8.87 20.58 9.59
C ARG A 421 -9.13 20.16 8.14
N HIS A 422 -8.29 19.31 7.57
CA HIS A 422 -8.31 18.99 6.14
C HIS A 422 -9.04 17.67 5.86
N ASN A 423 -8.97 16.70 6.77
CA ASN A 423 -9.61 15.41 6.54
C ASN A 423 -11.13 15.47 6.80
N PRO A 424 -11.96 14.82 5.96
CA PRO A 424 -13.41 14.79 6.12
C PRO A 424 -13.84 14.38 7.53
N GLY A 425 -14.75 15.16 8.14
CA GLY A 425 -15.25 14.87 9.49
C GLY A 425 -14.18 14.94 10.59
N GLY A 426 -13.03 15.58 10.32
CA GLY A 426 -11.91 15.65 11.26
C GLY A 426 -11.26 14.30 11.55
N ALA A 427 -11.37 13.36 10.60
CA ALA A 427 -10.77 12.04 10.69
C ALA A 427 -9.24 12.11 10.79
N ARG A 428 -8.64 11.19 11.55
CA ARG A 428 -7.18 10.99 11.57
C ARG A 428 -6.87 9.72 10.79
N VAL A 429 -6.14 9.87 9.69
CA VAL A 429 -5.66 8.75 8.89
C VAL A 429 -4.48 8.10 9.63
N ARG A 430 -4.35 6.78 9.54
CA ARG A 430 -3.34 6.03 10.28
C ARG A 430 -2.05 5.91 9.49
N ALA A 431 -1.08 6.78 9.78
CA ALA A 431 0.27 6.66 9.24
C ALA A 431 1.12 5.69 10.05
N LEU A 432 1.95 4.91 9.37
CA LEU A 432 2.98 4.02 9.91
C LEU A 432 4.33 4.56 9.46
N PHE A 433 5.26 4.74 10.40
CA PHE A 433 6.63 5.13 10.07
C PHE A 433 7.33 4.00 9.31
N GLY A 434 7.83 4.33 8.13
CA GLY A 434 8.75 3.53 7.33
C GLY A 434 10.09 4.24 7.23
N SER A 435 11.17 3.50 7.39
CA SER A 435 12.52 4.05 7.30
C SER A 435 13.14 3.92 5.91
N ASP A 436 12.62 3.01 5.09
CA ASP A 436 13.15 2.58 3.79
C ASP A 436 14.68 2.32 3.75
N VAL A 437 15.23 1.92 4.90
CA VAL A 437 16.68 1.72 5.04
C VAL A 437 17.19 0.70 4.04
N GLY A 438 18.14 1.12 3.21
CA GLY A 438 18.75 0.29 2.17
C GLY A 438 18.45 0.74 0.73
N HIS A 439 17.52 1.67 0.55
CA HIS A 439 17.21 2.27 -0.74
C HIS A 439 17.79 3.69 -0.92
N PHE A 440 17.70 4.21 -2.15
CA PHE A 440 18.54 5.31 -2.65
C PHE A 440 18.24 6.68 -2.02
N ASP A 441 17.03 6.84 -1.51
CA ASP A 441 16.54 7.97 -0.73
C ASP A 441 17.15 8.00 0.68
N VAL A 442 17.51 6.86 1.27
CA VAL A 442 18.16 6.80 2.59
C VAL A 442 19.67 6.67 2.47
N GLN A 443 20.35 7.80 2.30
CA GLN A 443 21.82 7.82 2.12
C GLN A 443 22.61 7.61 3.41
N GLU A 444 22.05 8.01 4.55
CA GLU A 444 22.64 7.88 5.89
C GLU A 444 21.55 7.41 6.86
N MET A 445 21.62 6.16 7.32
CA MET A 445 20.58 5.52 8.13
C MET A 445 20.36 6.23 9.48
N ALA A 446 21.39 6.86 10.04
CA ALA A 446 21.26 7.66 11.26
C ALA A 446 20.42 8.94 11.08
N GLY A 447 20.07 9.29 9.83
CA GLY A 447 19.22 10.42 9.48
C GLY A 447 17.72 10.15 9.60
N VAL A 448 17.27 8.89 9.59
CA VAL A 448 15.83 8.54 9.47
C VAL A 448 14.98 9.07 10.63
N LEU A 449 15.41 8.91 11.88
CA LEU A 449 14.69 9.48 13.03
C LEU A 449 14.78 11.03 13.06
N PRO A 450 15.96 11.64 12.87
CA PRO A 450 16.08 13.10 12.71
C PRO A 450 15.16 13.72 11.66
N GLU A 451 15.11 13.15 10.46
CA GLU A 451 14.29 13.63 9.34
C GLU A 451 12.80 13.55 9.67
N ALA A 452 12.34 12.42 10.22
CA ALA A 452 10.96 12.29 10.69
C ALA A 452 10.59 13.30 11.79
N TYR A 453 11.53 13.60 12.69
CA TYR A 453 11.31 14.54 13.79
C TYR A 453 11.20 16.00 13.31
N GLU A 454 11.64 16.32 12.08
CA GLU A 454 11.47 17.66 11.50
C GLU A 454 9.98 18.06 11.41
N LEU A 455 9.06 17.11 11.30
CA LEU A 455 7.62 17.38 11.37
C LEU A 455 7.22 18.06 12.69
N VAL A 456 7.86 17.69 13.80
CA VAL A 456 7.65 18.30 15.12
C VAL A 456 8.42 19.61 15.21
N GLU A 457 9.69 19.64 14.80
CA GLU A 457 10.52 20.85 14.88
C GLU A 457 9.95 22.01 14.04
N HIS A 458 9.36 21.70 12.88
CA HIS A 458 8.69 22.66 12.01
C HIS A 458 7.25 22.98 12.43
N GLY A 459 6.74 22.37 13.51
CA GLY A 459 5.40 22.61 14.03
C GLY A 459 4.27 22.10 13.13
N LEU A 460 4.55 21.11 12.27
CA LEU A 460 3.56 20.50 11.38
C LEU A 460 2.69 19.48 12.12
N ILE A 461 3.27 18.80 13.11
CA ILE A 461 2.55 17.87 14.00
C ILE A 461 2.97 18.09 15.46
N THR A 462 2.15 17.60 16.39
CA THR A 462 2.48 17.65 17.83
C THR A 462 3.33 16.45 18.26
N ASP A 463 3.95 16.50 19.44
CA ASP A 463 4.62 15.33 20.03
C ASP A 463 3.68 14.12 20.21
N ALA A 464 2.39 14.37 20.42
CA ALA A 464 1.39 13.32 20.54
C ALA A 464 1.08 12.67 19.18
N ASP A 465 1.04 13.46 18.11
CA ASP A 465 0.92 12.94 16.74
C ASP A 465 2.16 12.15 16.34
N PHE A 466 3.35 12.65 16.70
CA PHE A 466 4.60 11.94 16.47
C PHE A 466 4.66 10.61 17.22
N ARG A 467 4.19 10.56 18.47
CA ARG A 467 4.00 9.30 19.20
C ARG A 467 3.04 8.36 18.49
N ASP A 468 1.97 8.87 17.91
CA ASP A 468 1.04 8.03 17.15
C ASP A 468 1.69 7.47 15.89
N PHE A 469 2.48 8.29 15.19
CA PHE A 469 3.22 7.89 13.99
C PHE A 469 4.27 6.80 14.28
N MET A 470 5.11 7.04 15.29
CA MET A 470 6.27 6.20 15.60
C MET A 470 5.96 4.98 16.47
N PHE A 471 4.83 4.97 17.17
CA PHE A 471 4.57 3.94 18.19
C PHE A 471 3.11 3.49 18.27
N THR A 472 2.16 4.41 18.49
CA THR A 472 0.76 3.99 18.73
C THR A 472 0.19 3.24 17.53
N ASN A 473 0.33 3.79 16.32
CA ASN A 473 -0.25 3.19 15.11
C ASN A 473 0.43 1.84 14.79
N PRO A 474 1.77 1.68 14.77
CA PRO A 474 2.40 0.36 14.59
C PRO A 474 1.96 -0.66 15.63
N VAL A 475 1.93 -0.31 16.92
CA VAL A 475 1.50 -1.25 17.98
C VAL A 475 0.05 -1.66 17.79
N THR A 476 -0.84 -0.72 17.47
CA THR A 476 -2.26 -1.04 17.21
C THR A 476 -2.42 -1.89 15.96
N PHE A 477 -1.72 -1.57 14.88
CA PHE A 477 -1.80 -2.29 13.61
C PHE A 477 -1.48 -3.77 13.75
N TYR A 478 -0.35 -4.10 14.40
CA TYR A 478 0.06 -5.49 14.59
C TYR A 478 -0.60 -6.14 15.82
N GLY A 479 -0.74 -5.38 16.91
CA GLY A 479 -1.16 -5.88 18.22
C GLY A 479 -2.67 -6.10 18.38
N GLU A 480 -3.52 -5.41 17.62
CA GLU A 480 -4.95 -5.74 17.59
C GLU A 480 -5.23 -7.06 16.87
N ALA A 481 -4.46 -7.38 15.82
CA ALA A 481 -4.55 -8.66 15.12
C ALA A 481 -3.95 -9.79 15.96
N ASN A 482 -2.78 -9.56 16.58
CA ASN A 482 -2.12 -10.50 17.46
C ASN A 482 -1.62 -9.81 18.73
N PRO A 483 -2.32 -9.96 19.87
CA PRO A 483 -1.90 -9.36 21.15
C PRO A 483 -0.51 -9.80 21.63
N ARG A 484 0.03 -10.90 21.08
CA ARG A 484 1.34 -11.46 21.40
C ARG A 484 2.43 -11.04 20.41
N PHE A 485 2.13 -10.18 19.43
CA PHE A 485 3.06 -9.82 18.37
C PHE A 485 4.42 -9.32 18.89
N PHE A 486 4.41 -8.57 19.99
CA PHE A 486 5.62 -7.98 20.58
C PHE A 486 6.21 -8.79 21.74
N GLU A 487 5.72 -10.00 22.04
CA GLU A 487 6.32 -10.86 23.08
C GLU A 487 7.78 -11.20 22.74
N GLY A 488 8.66 -11.14 23.76
CA GLY A 488 10.10 -11.36 23.62
C GLY A 488 10.87 -10.22 22.97
N THR A 489 10.20 -9.10 22.63
CA THR A 489 10.85 -7.96 21.97
C THR A 489 11.23 -6.86 22.97
N ARG A 490 12.15 -5.99 22.57
CA ARG A 490 12.57 -4.80 23.34
C ARG A 490 11.41 -3.84 23.66
N VAL A 491 10.34 -3.88 22.87
CA VAL A 491 9.16 -3.00 23.03
C VAL A 491 7.97 -3.69 23.70
N GLU A 492 8.08 -4.95 24.13
CA GLU A 492 7.00 -5.78 24.67
C GLU A 492 6.20 -5.06 25.77
N LYS A 493 6.90 -4.52 26.77
CA LYS A 493 6.29 -3.91 27.96
C LYS A 493 5.42 -2.72 27.59
N GLN A 494 5.94 -1.82 26.77
CA GLN A 494 5.26 -0.60 26.33
C GLN A 494 4.10 -0.93 25.39
N ALA A 495 4.32 -1.86 24.45
CA ALA A 495 3.29 -2.31 23.52
C ALA A 495 2.11 -2.97 24.27
N SER A 496 2.41 -3.89 25.19
CA SER A 496 1.41 -4.55 26.04
C SER A 496 0.63 -3.57 26.90
N ALA A 497 1.28 -2.55 27.46
CA ALA A 497 0.62 -1.51 28.24
C ALA A 497 -0.35 -0.68 27.38
N LEU A 498 0.04 -0.33 26.15
CA LEU A 498 -0.81 0.40 25.22
C LEU A 498 -2.03 -0.43 24.81
N LEU A 499 -1.85 -1.69 24.41
CA LEU A 499 -2.94 -2.58 24.00
C LEU A 499 -3.95 -2.79 25.14
N LYS A 500 -3.48 -3.00 26.38
CA LYS A 500 -4.35 -3.10 27.57
C LYS A 500 -5.16 -1.81 27.80
N ALA A 501 -4.53 -0.65 27.64
CA ALA A 501 -5.21 0.64 27.78
C ALA A 501 -6.28 0.84 26.69
N GLN A 502 -5.99 0.46 25.45
CA GLN A 502 -6.93 0.53 24.33
C GLN A 502 -8.12 -0.40 24.54
N ALA A 503 -7.89 -1.66 24.94
CA ALA A 503 -8.93 -2.62 25.29
C ALA A 503 -9.84 -2.12 26.43
N ALA A 504 -9.25 -1.54 27.49
CA ALA A 504 -10.00 -0.95 28.59
C ALA A 504 -10.86 0.25 28.15
N SER A 505 -10.34 1.09 27.25
CA SER A 505 -11.08 2.22 26.67
C SER A 505 -12.25 1.74 25.81
N ALA A 506 -12.05 0.73 24.97
CA ALA A 506 -13.10 0.14 24.13
C ALA A 506 -14.23 -0.46 24.99
N ALA A 507 -13.88 -1.19 26.05
CA ALA A 507 -14.85 -1.76 27.00
C ALA A 507 -15.67 -0.68 27.74
N ARG A 508 -15.11 0.51 27.99
CA ARG A 508 -15.84 1.65 28.58
C ARG A 508 -16.82 2.28 27.60
N LYS A 509 -16.45 2.42 26.32
CA LYS A 509 -17.31 2.97 25.26
C LYS A 509 -18.48 2.05 24.91
N GLY A 510 -18.32 0.73 25.07
CA GLY A 510 -19.36 -0.27 24.80
C GLY A 510 -20.41 -0.47 25.90
N LYS A 511 -20.27 0.14 27.08
CA LYS A 511 -21.31 0.07 28.12
C LYS A 511 -22.41 1.11 27.85
N PRO A 512 -23.70 0.74 27.77
CA PRO A 512 -24.78 1.72 27.68
C PRO A 512 -24.71 2.65 28.89
N SER A 513 -24.84 3.95 28.64
CA SER A 513 -24.80 4.96 29.69
C SER A 513 -25.93 4.65 30.68
N ARG A 514 -25.59 4.18 31.89
CA ARG A 514 -26.49 4.19 33.03
C ARG A 514 -26.57 5.62 33.54
N ARG A 515 -27.33 6.46 32.85
CA ARG A 515 -27.94 7.64 33.45
C ARG A 515 -29.43 7.36 33.43
N GLY A 516 -29.94 7.03 34.62
CA GLY A 516 -31.36 6.85 34.90
C GLY A 516 -32.07 8.16 35.11
#